data_AF-A0A8J6WNR2-F1
#
_entry.id   AF-A0A8J6WNR2-F1
#
_cell.length_a   1.000
_cell.length_b   1.000
_cell.length_c   1.000
_cell.angle_alpha   90.00
_cell.angle_beta   90.00
_cell.angle_gamma   90.00
#
_symmetry.space_group_name_H-M   'P 1'
#
loop_
_entity.id
_entity.type
_entity.pdbx_description
1 polymer ?
#
loop_
_entity_poly.entity_id
_entity_poly.type
_entity_poly.pdbx_seq_one_letter_code
_entity_poly.pdbx_strand_id
1 'polypeptide(L)' 'MPKVGKNYSEHLNVRVPTAEMQILRQYCEDTHRTQSDVIREFIRSLRSVASHQNTDVEQR' A
#
# COMPACT_ATOMS: atom_id res chain seq x y z
N MET A 1 3.71 5.24 -30.50
CA MET A 1 2.70 5.00 -29.45
C MET A 1 3.40 4.36 -28.27
N PRO A 2 3.39 4.98 -27.07
CA PRO A 2 4.11 4.43 -25.92
C PRO A 2 3.43 3.12 -25.47
N LYS A 3 4.24 2.08 -25.29
CA LYS A 3 3.80 0.75 -24.82
C LYS A 3 3.35 0.90 -23.37
N VAL A 4 2.09 0.59 -23.09
CA VAL A 4 1.52 0.53 -21.72
C VAL A 4 2.44 -0.34 -20.86
N GLY A 5 3.15 0.32 -19.96
CA GLY A 5 4.26 -0.24 -19.19
C GLY A 5 3.81 -1.37 -18.26
N LYS A 6 4.68 -2.36 -18.06
CA LYS A 6 4.52 -3.46 -17.12
C LYS A 6 4.07 -2.95 -15.74
N ASN A 7 2.96 -3.47 -15.22
CA ASN A 7 2.55 -3.28 -13.82
C ASN A 7 3.43 -4.20 -12.96
N TYR A 8 4.47 -3.66 -12.34
CA TYR A 8 5.25 -4.39 -11.33
C TYR A 8 4.48 -4.37 -10.01
N SER A 9 3.88 -5.50 -9.64
CA SER A 9 3.32 -5.69 -8.30
C SER A 9 4.35 -6.37 -7.42
N GLU A 10 4.77 -5.72 -6.35
CA GLU A 10 5.64 -6.30 -5.32
C GLU A 10 4.81 -6.92 -4.18
N HIS A 11 5.35 -7.97 -3.56
CA HIS A 11 4.73 -8.60 -2.39
C HIS A 11 5.23 -7.93 -1.11
N LEU A 12 4.29 -7.49 -0.27
CA LEU A 12 4.57 -6.94 1.05
C LEU A 12 4.25 -8.02 2.11
N ASN A 13 5.26 -8.40 2.90
CA ASN A 13 5.09 -9.31 4.04
C ASN A 13 5.39 -8.54 5.33
N VAL A 14 4.40 -8.44 6.23
CA VAL A 14 4.50 -7.67 7.47
C VAL A 14 4.03 -8.54 8.63
N ARG A 15 4.79 -8.51 9.73
CA ARG A 15 4.37 -9.12 10.99
C ARG A 15 3.53 -8.13 11.76
N VAL A 16 2.33 -8.54 12.15
CA VAL A 16 1.44 -7.77 13.02
C VAL A 16 0.91 -8.67 14.13
N PRO A 17 0.64 -8.13 15.34
CA PRO A 17 -0.08 -8.84 16.38
C PRO A 17 -1.41 -9.42 15.90
N THR A 18 -1.82 -10.55 16.48
CA THR A 18 -3.06 -11.25 16.11
C THR A 18 -4.29 -10.35 16.24
N ALA A 19 -4.36 -9.53 17.29
CA ALA A 19 -5.46 -8.60 17.50
C ALA A 19 -5.58 -7.56 16.37
N GLU A 20 -4.45 -7.01 15.90
CA GLU A 20 -4.45 -6.04 14.81
C GLU A 20 -4.84 -6.69 13.47
N MET A 21 -4.38 -7.93 13.22
CA MET A 21 -4.81 -8.69 12.06
C MET A 21 -6.32 -8.97 12.08
N GLN A 22 -6.91 -9.23 13.24
CA GLN A 22 -8.35 -9.42 13.38
C GLN A 22 -9.13 -8.14 13.04
N ILE A 23 -8.66 -6.98 13.51
CA ILE A 23 -9.25 -5.67 13.19
C ILE A 23 -9.22 -5.45 11.66
N LEU A 24 -8.07 -5.71 11.02
CA LEU A 24 -7.95 -5.56 9.57
C LEU A 24 -8.92 -6.48 8.81
N ARG A 25 -9.06 -7.73 9.23
CA ARG A 25 -10.00 -8.68 8.62
C ARG A 25 -11.44 -8.23 8.76
N GLN A 26 -11.86 -7.82 9.96
CA GLN A 26 -13.22 -7.34 10.19
C GLN A 26 -13.54 -6.13 9.31
N TYR A 27 -12.62 -5.16 9.26
CA TYR A 27 -12.80 -3.98 8.42
C TYR A 27 -12.92 -4.34 6.93
N CYS A 28 -12.11 -5.28 6.45
CA CYS A 28 -12.19 -5.77 5.08
C CYS A 28 -13.55 -6.44 4.77
N GLU A 29 -14.08 -7.22 5.72
CA GLU A 29 -15.40 -7.86 5.61
C GLU A 29 -16.52 -6.82 5.56
N ASP A 30 -16.51 -5.86 6.50
CA ASP A 30 -17.56 -4.83 6.62
C ASP A 30 -17.60 -3.88 5.40
N THR A 31 -16.45 -3.62 4.79
CA THR A 31 -16.32 -2.68 3.67
C THR A 31 -16.26 -3.35 2.29
N HIS A 32 -16.27 -4.68 2.24
CA HIS A 32 -16.06 -5.47 1.01
C HIS A 32 -14.76 -5.12 0.27
N ARG A 33 -13.67 -4.83 1.01
CA ARG A 33 -12.36 -4.46 0.45
C ARG A 33 -11.32 -5.54 0.72
N THR A 34 -10.35 -5.66 -0.18
CA THR A 34 -9.21 -6.56 0.09
C THR A 34 -8.20 -5.91 1.02
N GLN A 35 -7.46 -6.72 1.78
CA GLN A 35 -6.37 -6.23 2.63
C GLN A 35 -5.38 -5.39 1.83
N SER A 36 -5.05 -5.83 0.60
CA SER A 36 -4.19 -5.10 -0.31
C SER A 36 -4.75 -3.72 -0.68
N ASP A 37 -6.06 -3.57 -0.84
CA ASP A 37 -6.66 -2.25 -1.15
C ASP A 37 -6.54 -1.30 0.03
N VAL A 38 -6.84 -1.80 1.23
CA VAL A 38 -6.74 -1.02 2.47
C VAL A 38 -5.29 -0.59 2.72
N ILE A 39 -4.33 -1.51 2.59
CA ILE A 39 -2.91 -1.21 2.76
C ILE A 39 -2.39 -0.28 1.67
N ARG A 40 -2.77 -0.47 0.40
CA ARG A 40 -2.37 0.45 -0.68
C ARG A 40 -2.92 1.85 -0.46
N GLU A 41 -4.17 1.98 0.01
CA GLU A 41 -4.74 3.29 0.33
C GLU A 41 -4.00 3.93 1.50
N PHE A 42 -3.72 3.17 2.57
CA PHE A 42 -2.91 3.65 3.68
C PHE A 42 -1.56 4.17 3.18
N ILE A 43 -0.82 3.39 2.38
CA ILE A 43 0.46 3.80 1.78
C ILE A 43 0.30 5.09 0.94
N ARG A 44 -0.77 5.21 0.15
CA ARG A 44 -1.03 6.45 -0.63
C ARG A 44 -1.32 7.64 0.27
N SER A 45 -2.02 7.44 1.39
CA SER A 45 -2.26 8.49 2.38
C SER A 45 -0.96 8.96 3.04
N LEU A 46 0.02 8.07 3.20
CA LEU A 46 1.35 8.43 3.69
C LEU A 46 2.07 9.40 2.76
N ARG A 47 1.77 9.43 1.46
CA ARG A 47 2.35 10.42 0.51
C ARG A 47 1.97 11.85 0.88
N SER A 48 0.78 12.05 1.43
CA SER A 48 0.35 13.37 1.94
C SER A 48 1.19 13.83 3.14
N VAL A 49 1.73 12.86 3.89
CA VAL A 49 2.58 13.10 5.07
C VAL A 49 4.06 13.20 4.69
N ALA A 50 4.51 12.37 3.75
CA ALA A 50 5.90 12.25 3.32
C ALA A 50 6.33 13.30 2.27
N SER A 51 5.39 14.09 1.74
CA SER A 51 5.67 15.22 0.83
C SER A 51 6.52 16.36 1.45
N HIS A 52 7.05 16.16 2.66
CA HIS A 52 8.09 16.98 3.26
C HIS A 52 9.52 16.40 3.17
N GLN A 53 9.79 15.28 2.51
CA GLN A 53 11.19 14.80 2.35
C GLN A 53 11.51 14.23 0.95
N ASN A 54 12.36 15.01 0.28
CA ASN A 54 13.42 14.70 -0.67
C ASN A 54 13.09 14.10 -2.05
N THR A 55 13.36 14.93 -3.05
CA THR A 55 13.71 14.61 -4.43
C THR A 55 14.91 13.65 -4.50
N ASP A 56 14.97 12.93 -5.63
CA ASP A 56 16.14 12.30 -6.21
C ASP A 56 16.53 10.89 -5.73
N VAL A 57 16.14 9.89 -6.54
CA VAL A 57 17.01 8.75 -6.83
C VAL A 57 16.98 8.51 -8.34
N GLU A 58 17.96 9.13 -8.98
CA GLU A 58 18.54 8.82 -10.29
C GLU A 58 18.52 7.31 -10.61
N GLN A 59 17.94 6.94 -11.75
CA GLN A 59 18.10 5.62 -12.37
C GLN A 59 19.47 5.54 -13.04
N ARG A 60 20.29 4.57 -12.63
CA ARG A 60 21.49 4.13 -13.36
C ARG A 60 21.30 2.71 -13.87
#